data_AF-A0A2J4PEJ8-F1
#
_entry.id   AF-A0A2J4PEJ8-F1
#
_cell.length_a   1.000
_cell.length_b   1.000
_cell.length_c   1.000
_cell.angle_alpha   90.00
_cell.angle_beta   90.00
_cell.angle_gamma   90.00
#
_symmetry.space_group_name_H-M   'P 1'
#
loop_
_entity.id
_entity.type
_entity.pdbx_description
1 polymer ?
#
loop_
_entity_poly.entity_id
_entity_poly.type
_entity_poly.pdbx_seq_one_letter_code
_entity_poly.pdbx_strand_id
1 'polypeptide(L)' 'WLPSPMRFRNPGLSMSTDAEADEYLRYAVNGEAVAEMKNIIIAQRN' A
#
# COMPACT_ATOMS: atom_id res chain seq x y z
N TRP A 1 -2.47 0.08 1.59
CA TRP A 1 -1.51 -0.34 2.63
C TRP A 1 -1.86 -1.73 3.10
N LEU A 2 -0.86 -2.60 3.27
CA LEU A 2 -1.03 -3.96 3.77
C LEU A 2 -0.38 -4.08 5.16
N PRO A 3 -1.04 -4.68 6.15
CA PRO A 3 -0.42 -4.89 7.45
C PRO A 3 0.76 -5.86 7.35
N SER A 4 1.81 -5.59 8.11
CA SER A 4 2.94 -6.50 8.28
C SER A 4 2.49 -7.79 8.99
N PRO A 5 3.01 -8.97 8.60
CA PRO A 5 2.70 -10.23 9.28
C PRO A 5 3.39 -10.37 10.64
N MET A 6 4.17 -9.38 11.06
CA MET A 6 4.88 -9.40 12.35
C MET A 6 3.90 -9.39 13.53
N ARG A 7 4.06 -10.37 14.42
CA ARG A 7 3.21 -10.55 15.61
C ARG A 7 3.69 -9.75 16.82
N PHE A 8 5.00 -9.53 16.93
CA PHE A 8 5.61 -8.71 17.99
C PHE A 8 6.06 -7.38 17.42
N ARG A 9 5.82 -6.30 18.15
CA ARG A 9 6.10 -4.92 17.71
C ARG A 9 6.90 -4.16 18.77
N ASN A 10 7.83 -3.33 18.34
CA ASN A 10 8.56 -2.41 19.20
C ASN A 10 7.95 -1.01 19.07
N PRO A 11 7.10 -0.56 20.01
CA PRO A 11 6.49 0.76 19.94
C PRO A 11 7.54 1.86 20.14
N GLY A 12 7.38 2.98 19.43
CA GLY A 12 8.24 4.17 19.61
C GLY A 12 9.58 4.13 18.88
N LEU A 13 9.85 3.09 18.08
CA LEU A 13 10.97 3.05 17.14
C LEU A 13 10.43 3.10 15.71
N SER A 14 10.78 4.14 14.98
CA SER A 14 10.53 4.27 13.54
C SER A 14 11.87 4.34 12.80
N MET A 15 11.98 3.63 11.69
CA MET A 15 13.13 3.74 10.78
C MET A 15 12.87 4.76 9.67
N SER A 16 11.64 5.29 9.60
CA SER A 16 11.23 6.32 8.66
C SER A 16 11.68 7.72 9.10
N THR A 17 11.95 8.59 8.12
CA THR A 17 12.10 10.03 8.38
C THR A 17 10.75 10.73 8.57
N ASP A 18 9.65 10.07 8.20
CA ASP A 18 8.29 10.50 8.49
C ASP A 18 7.88 9.98 9.87
N ALA A 19 7.66 10.90 10.80
CA ALA A 19 7.30 10.61 12.19
C ALA A 19 5.91 9.96 12.32
N GLU A 20 5.03 10.17 11.34
CA GLU A 20 3.66 9.63 11.35
C GLU A 20 3.54 8.32 10.56
N ALA A 21 4.64 7.85 9.96
CA ALA A 21 4.63 6.60 9.21
C ALA A 21 4.48 5.39 10.14
N ASP A 22 3.47 4.55 9.86
CA ASP A 22 3.37 3.24 10.50
C ASP A 22 4.37 2.27 9.84
N GLU A 23 5.47 2.01 10.54
CA GLU A 23 6.54 1.06 10.16
C GLU A 23 6.01 -0.34 9.84
N TYR A 24 4.86 -0.73 10.42
CA TYR A 24 4.25 -2.03 10.20
C TYR A 24 3.24 -2.03 9.05
N LEU A 25 3.11 -0.95 8.27
CA LEU A 25 2.37 -0.94 7.02
C LEU A 25 3.29 -1.06 5.81
N ARG A 26 2.90 -1.91 4.86
CA ARG A 26 3.60 -2.10 3.59
C ARG A 26 2.82 -1.43 2.48
N TYR A 27 3.51 -0.63 1.67
CA TYR A 27 2.94 -0.15 0.43
C TYR A 27 2.82 -1.31 -0.56
N ALA A 28 1.66 -1.44 -1.20
CA ALA A 28 1.41 -2.45 -2.22
C ALA A 28 0.44 -1.91 -3.26
N VAL A 29 0.61 -2.37 -4.50
CA VAL A 29 -0.28 -2.03 -5.60
C VAL A 29 -1.60 -2.79 -5.44
N ASN A 30 -2.72 -2.10 -5.60
CA ASN A 30 -4.05 -2.71 -5.62
C ASN A 30 -4.33 -3.28 -7.02
N GLY A 31 -4.44 -4.60 -7.12
CA GLY A 31 -4.73 -5.29 -8.39
C GLY A 31 -6.10 -4.98 -8.98
N GLU A 32 -7.12 -4.77 -8.14
CA GLU A 32 -8.46 -4.39 -8.59
C GLU A 32 -8.44 -2.99 -9.22
N ALA A 33 -7.76 -2.04 -8.58
CA ALA A 33 -7.58 -0.70 -9.13
C ALA A 33 -6.84 -0.75 -10.48
N VAL A 34 -5.83 -1.62 -10.63
CA VAL A 34 -5.14 -1.81 -11.91
C VAL A 34 -6.08 -2.39 -12.98
N ALA A 35 -6.91 -3.36 -12.62
CA ALA A 35 -7.89 -3.94 -13.54
C ALA A 35 -8.95 -2.90 -13.97
N GLU A 36 -9.41 -2.06 -13.04
CA GLU A 36 -10.33 -0.96 -13.33
C GLU A 36 -9.69 0.07 -14.28
N MET A 37 -8.46 0.51 -13.99
CA MET A 37 -7.73 1.44 -14.87
C MET A 37 -7.57 0.85 -16.28
N LYS A 38 -7.30 -0.45 -16.40
CA LYS A 38 -7.24 -1.14 -17.69
C LYS A 38 -8.58 -1.03 -18.43
N ASN A 39 -9.71 -1.23 -17.75
CA ASN A 39 -11.03 -1.16 -18.37
C ASN A 39 -11.35 0.26 -18.87
N ILE A 40 -11.00 1.29 -18.11
CA ILE A 40 -11.17 2.70 -18.51
C ILE A 40 -10.38 2.99 -19.81
N ILE A 41 -9.12 2.54 -19.88
CA ILE A 41 -8.28 2.73 -21.07
C ILE A 41 -8.86 2.02 -22.29
N ILE A 42 -9.38 0.80 -22.13
CA ILE A 42 -10.02 0.05 -23.22
C ILE A 42 -11.27 0.79 -23.69
N ALA A 43 -12.11 1.26 -22.77
CA ALA A 43 -13.34 1.98 -23.10
C ALA A 43 -13.08 3.30 -23.86
N GLN A 44 -11.97 4.00 -23.57
CA GLN A 44 -11.60 5.24 -24.28
C GLN A 44 -11.01 5.00 -25.69
N ARG A 45 -10.56 3.78 -25.99
CA ARG A 45 -9.94 3.42 -27.28
C ARG A 45 -10.92 2.84 -28.29
N ASN A 46 -12.16 2.59 -27.87
CA ASN A 46 -13.28 2.16 -28.71
C ASN A 46 -14.13 3.36 -29.11
#